data_AF-A0A2S9FSY8-F1
#
_entry.id   AF-A0A2S9FSY8-F1
#
_cell.length_a   1.000
_cell.length_b   1.000
_cell.length_c   1.000
_cell.angle_alpha   90.00
_cell.angle_beta   90.00
_cell.angle_gamma   90.00
#
_symmetry.space_group_name_H-M   'P 1'
#
loop_
_entity.id
_entity.type
_entity.pdbx_description
1 polymer ?
#
loop_
_entity_poly.entity_id
_entity_poly.type
_entity_poly.pdbx_seq_one_letter_code
_entity_poly.pdbx_strand_id
1 'polypeptide(L)'
;SDWCRYGQQDSVQMAINLELRYRGLRSPHKIKMGVSGCARECAEARGKDVGVIATENGWNLYIGGNGGMTPRHAELLAGDLDDETLVRYI
;
A
#
# COMPACT_ATOMS: atom_id res chain seq x y z
N SER A 1 -7.94 14.27 7.05
CA SER A 1 -7.38 14.03 5.71
C SER A 1 -7.51 15.30 4.90
N ASP A 2 -6.40 15.85 4.40
CA ASP A 2 -6.36 17.22 3.85
C ASP A 2 -7.23 17.44 2.59
N TRP A 3 -7.76 16.36 1.99
CA TRP A 3 -8.49 16.41 0.71
C TRP A 3 -9.69 15.44 0.65
N CYS A 4 -9.53 14.19 1.09
CA CYS A 4 -10.55 13.15 0.93
C CYS A 4 -11.42 13.01 2.19
N ARG A 5 -12.74 13.23 2.08
CA ARG A 5 -13.71 13.09 3.19
C ARG A 5 -13.66 11.74 3.93
N TYR A 6 -13.28 10.66 3.24
CA TYR A 6 -13.24 9.30 3.80
C TYR A 6 -11.84 8.84 4.19
N GLY A 7 -10.81 9.70 4.04
CA GLY A 7 -9.44 9.35 4.35
C GLY A 7 -9.25 9.14 5.86
N GLN A 8 -8.88 7.93 6.25
CA GLN A 8 -8.59 7.53 7.62
C GLN A 8 -7.15 7.89 8.01
N GLN A 9 -6.21 7.76 7.08
CA GLN A 9 -4.81 8.14 7.26
C GLN A 9 -4.26 8.93 6.08
N ASP A 10 -3.10 9.56 6.26
CA ASP A 10 -2.39 10.28 5.21
C ASP A 10 -1.68 9.30 4.25
N SER A 11 -2.43 8.84 3.26
CA SER A 11 -1.90 7.96 2.22
C SER A 11 -0.90 8.64 1.29
N VAL A 12 -0.94 9.97 1.15
CA VAL A 12 -0.04 10.69 0.25
C VAL A 12 1.35 10.71 0.85
N GLN A 13 1.48 11.11 2.12
CA GLN A 13 2.77 11.11 2.80
C GLN A 13 3.33 9.69 2.95
N MET A 14 2.49 8.69 3.26
CA MET A 14 2.93 7.29 3.32
C MET A 14 3.43 6.79 1.95
N ALA A 15 2.75 7.12 0.85
CA ALA A 15 3.22 6.77 -0.48
C ALA A 15 4.57 7.42 -0.83
N ILE A 16 4.76 8.70 -0.48
CA ILE A 16 6.04 9.41 -0.65
C ILE A 16 7.14 8.73 0.15
N ASN A 17 6.88 8.35 1.40
CA ASN A 17 7.86 7.69 2.27
C ASN A 17 8.31 6.34 1.67
N LEU A 18 7.37 5.52 1.19
CA LEU A 18 7.68 4.25 0.53
C LEU A 18 8.44 4.48 -0.78
N GLU A 19 8.05 5.45 -1.59
CA GLU A 19 8.77 5.78 -2.82
C GLU A 19 10.21 6.21 -2.53
N LEU A 20 10.44 7.14 -1.61
CA LEU A 20 11.78 7.60 -1.26
C LEU A 20 12.70 6.47 -0.76
N ARG A 21 12.13 5.47 -0.07
CA ARG A 21 12.85 4.32 0.45
C ARG A 21 13.21 3.27 -0.61
N TYR A 22 12.27 2.96 -1.51
CA TYR A 22 12.42 1.82 -2.43
C TYR A 22 12.62 2.21 -3.91
N ARG A 23 12.51 3.49 -4.27
CA ARG A 23 12.79 3.95 -5.63
C ARG A 23 14.23 3.61 -6.02
N GLY A 24 14.41 3.14 -7.25
CA GLY A 24 15.73 2.77 -7.77
C GLY A 24 16.25 1.42 -7.27
N LEU A 25 15.45 0.61 -6.57
CA LEU A 25 15.82 -0.75 -6.21
C LEU A 25 16.11 -1.58 -7.46
N ARG A 26 17.32 -2.15 -7.54
CA ARG A 26 17.68 -3.12 -8.58
C ARG A 26 16.95 -4.42 -8.31
N SER A 27 15.91 -4.67 -9.09
CA SER A 27 15.10 -5.88 -9.04
C SER A 27 15.05 -6.52 -10.43
N PRO A 28 14.86 -7.85 -10.52
CA PRO A 28 14.74 -8.53 -11.81
C PRO A 28 13.49 -8.10 -12.60
N HIS A 29 12.50 -7.47 -11.95
CA HIS A 29 11.28 -6.97 -12.56
C HIS A 29 10.71 -5.78 -11.80
N LYS A 30 9.90 -4.93 -12.45
CA LYS A 30 9.26 -3.77 -11.80
C LYS A 30 8.37 -4.20 -10.63
N ILE A 31 8.59 -3.58 -9.47
CA ILE A 31 7.76 -3.71 -8.26
C ILE A 31 6.85 -2.49 -8.21
N LYS A 32 5.56 -2.73 -7.95
CA LYS A 32 4.54 -1.68 -7.83
C LYS A 32 3.99 -1.70 -6.42
N MET A 33 3.90 -0.51 -5.84
CA MET A 33 3.28 -0.31 -4.54
C MET A 33 2.12 0.67 -4.68
N GLY A 34 1.08 0.50 -3.87
CA GLY A 34 -0.06 1.41 -3.84
C GLY A 34 -0.51 1.64 -2.41
N VAL A 35 -0.80 2.90 -2.08
CA VAL A 35 -1.30 3.29 -0.76
C VAL A 35 -2.68 3.92 -0.91
N SER A 36 -3.68 3.34 -0.25
CA SER A 36 -5.04 3.88 -0.17
C SER A 36 -5.32 4.41 1.22
N GLY A 37 -5.82 5.64 1.31
CA GLY A 37 -6.14 6.30 2.58
C GLY A 37 -7.41 5.77 3.27
N CYS A 38 -8.12 4.79 2.71
CA CYS A 38 -9.23 4.10 3.35
C CYS A 38 -9.61 2.81 2.60
N ALA A 39 -10.51 2.01 3.19
CA ALA A 39 -11.03 0.76 2.62
C ALA A 39 -11.76 0.90 1.27
N ARG A 40 -12.08 2.12 0.82
CA ARG A 40 -12.63 2.36 -0.53
C ARG A 40 -11.60 2.14 -1.64
N GLU A 41 -10.32 2.05 -1.28
CA GLU A 41 -9.28 1.49 -2.15
C GLU A 41 -9.08 2.24 -3.48
N CYS A 42 -9.34 3.56 -3.52
CA CYS A 42 -9.26 4.36 -4.75
C CYS A 42 -7.90 4.33 -5.48
N ALA A 43 -6.82 3.91 -4.80
CA ALA A 43 -5.48 3.80 -5.40
C ALA A 43 -5.17 2.39 -5.96
N GLU A 44 -6.16 1.48 -5.98
CA GLU A 44 -6.02 0.12 -6.51
C GLU A 44 -4.88 -0.67 -5.82
N ALA A 45 -4.68 -0.43 -4.52
CA ALA A 45 -3.62 -1.01 -3.71
C ALA A 45 -3.60 -2.55 -3.74
N ARG A 46 -4.76 -3.22 -3.80
CA ARG A 46 -4.86 -4.69 -3.88
C ARG A 46 -4.47 -5.25 -5.25
N GLY A 47 -4.37 -4.41 -6.28
CA GLY A 47 -3.87 -4.80 -7.60
C GLY A 47 -2.34 -4.71 -7.74
N LYS A 48 -1.63 -4.22 -6.71
CA LYS A 48 -0.18 -3.98 -6.72
C LYS A 48 0.57 -5.13 -6.05
N ASP A 49 1.87 -5.20 -6.29
CA ASP A 49 2.75 -6.20 -5.67
C ASP A 49 2.75 -6.06 -4.14
N VAL A 50 2.71 -4.80 -3.66
CA VAL A 50 2.49 -4.41 -2.25
C VAL A 50 1.35 -3.39 -2.17
N GLY A 51 0.31 -3.71 -1.41
CA GLY A 51 -0.83 -2.84 -1.17
C GLY A 51 -0.90 -2.39 0.29
N VAL A 52 -1.03 -1.10 0.52
CA VAL A 52 -1.20 -0.52 1.86
C VAL A 52 -2.57 0.16 1.91
N ILE A 53 -3.41 -0.23 2.86
CA ILE A 53 -4.77 0.34 2.99
C ILE A 53 -4.97 0.80 4.43
N ALA A 54 -5.31 2.08 4.61
CA ALA A 54 -5.58 2.64 5.91
C ALA A 54 -6.84 2.06 6.55
N THR A 55 -6.74 1.79 7.84
CA THR A 55 -7.85 1.47 8.75
C THR A 55 -7.97 2.55 9.82
N GLU A 56 -8.94 2.42 10.72
CA GLU A 56 -9.06 3.29 11.89
C GLU A 56 -7.96 3.04 12.93
N ASN A 57 -7.36 1.84 12.91
CA ASN A 57 -6.36 1.40 13.89
C ASN A 57 -4.92 1.45 13.37
N GLY A 58 -4.71 1.66 12.07
CA GLY A 58 -3.39 1.54 11.46
C GLY A 58 -3.45 1.25 9.96
N TRP A 59 -2.60 0.35 9.50
CA TRP A 59 -2.47 -0.05 8.11
C TRP A 59 -2.65 -1.55 7.92
N ASN A 60 -3.47 -1.90 6.93
CA ASN A 60 -3.52 -3.26 6.41
C ASN A 60 -2.53 -3.40 5.25
N LEU A 61 -1.60 -4.35 5.39
CA LEU A 61 -0.60 -4.71 4.40
C LEU A 61 -1.06 -5.91 3.58
N TYR A 62 -1.10 -5.75 2.27
CA TYR A 62 -1.47 -6.75 1.28
C TYR A 62 -0.29 -7.07 0.36
N ILE A 63 -0.12 -8.33 -0.02
CA ILE A 63 0.99 -8.79 -0.87
C ILE A 63 0.51 -9.69 -2.00
N GLY A 64 1.22 -9.65 -3.13
CA GLY A 64 1.06 -10.62 -4.23
C GLY A 64 -0.04 -10.28 -5.23
N GLY A 65 -0.42 -9.00 -5.32
CA GLY A 65 -1.35 -8.53 -6.34
C GLY A 65 -0.67 -8.42 -7.70
N ASN A 66 -1.46 -8.60 -8.76
CA ASN A 66 -1.01 -8.52 -10.14
C ASN A 66 -2.09 -7.84 -11.00
N GLY A 67 -1.74 -6.75 -11.67
CA GLY A 67 -2.58 -6.08 -12.67
C GLY A 67 -2.27 -6.45 -14.12
N GLY A 68 -1.46 -7.48 -14.36
CA GLY A 68 -1.04 -7.95 -15.69
C GLY A 68 -2.00 -8.93 -16.34
N MET A 69 -1.47 -9.77 -17.25
CA MET A 69 -2.25 -10.72 -18.07
C MET A 69 -3.07 -11.72 -17.24
N THR A 70 -2.55 -12.15 -16.09
CA THR A 70 -3.26 -12.99 -15.13
C THR A 70 -3.54 -12.18 -13.88
N PRO A 71 -4.65 -11.42 -13.82
CA PRO A 71 -4.93 -10.52 -12.71
C PRO A 71 -5.16 -11.32 -11.43
N ARG A 72 -4.61 -10.80 -10.33
CA ARG A 72 -4.73 -11.40 -8.99
C ARG A 72 -4.85 -10.27 -7.97
N HIS A 73 -5.78 -10.40 -7.04
CA HIS A 73 -5.79 -9.52 -5.88
C HIS A 73 -4.75 -9.98 -4.86
N ALA A 74 -4.09 -9.00 -4.26
CA ALA A 74 -3.20 -9.20 -3.14
C ALA A 74 -3.95 -9.77 -1.93
N GLU A 75 -3.28 -10.61 -1.16
CA GLU A 75 -3.81 -11.22 0.05
C GLU A 75 -3.35 -10.43 1.29
N LEU A 76 -4.18 -10.38 2.33
CA LEU A 76 -3.83 -9.70 3.57
C LEU A 76 -2.68 -10.44 4.25
N LEU A 77 -1.53 -9.79 4.39
CA LEU A 77 -0.38 -10.32 5.10
C LEU A 77 -0.48 -10.01 6.60
N ALA A 78 -0.78 -8.76 6.94
CA ALA A 78 -0.89 -8.29 8.31
C ALA A 78 -1.84 -7.07 8.37
N GLY A 79 -2.54 -6.92 9.49
CA GLY A 79 -3.52 -5.86 9.69
C GLY A 79 -3.17 -4.95 10.87
N ASP A 80 -3.77 -3.76 10.87
CA ASP A 80 -3.68 -2.76 11.94
C ASP A 80 -2.23 -2.45 12.38
N LEU A 81 -1.32 -2.35 11.42
CA LEU A 81 0.09 -2.02 11.65
C LEU A 81 0.27 -0.53 11.89
N ASP A 82 1.17 -0.17 12.80
CA ASP A 82 1.72 1.19 12.88
C ASP A 82 2.69 1.48 11.71
N ASP A 83 3.05 2.75 11.53
CA ASP A 83 3.90 3.22 10.43
C ASP A 83 5.28 2.54 10.42
N GLU A 84 5.91 2.36 11.58
CA GLU A 84 7.26 1.79 11.68
C GLU A 84 7.23 0.30 11.36
N THR A 85 6.27 -0.43 11.93
CA THR A 85 6.08 -1.86 11.70
C THR A 85 5.72 -2.14 10.24
N LEU A 86 4.85 -1.31 9.64
CA LEU A 86 4.50 -1.40 8.22
C LEU A 86 5.76 -1.29 7.35
N VAL A 87 6.56 -0.25 7.54
CA VAL A 87 7.78 0.00 6.75
C VAL A 87 8.84 -1.07 7.00
N ARG A 88 8.85 -1.69 8.19
CA ARG A 88 9.76 -2.81 8.50
C ARG A 88 9.36 -4.11 7.79
N TYR A 89 8.07 -4.33 7.55
CA TYR A 89 7.58 -5.55 6.89
C TYR A 89 7.73 -5.52 5.38
N ILE A 90 7.75 -4.32 4.77
CA ILE A 90 7.97 -4.10 3.34
C ILE A 90 9.46 -4.20 3.01
#